data_AF-A0A934E4R4-F1
#
_entry.id   AF-A0A934E4R4-F1
#
_cell.length_a   1.000
_cell.length_b   1.000
_cell.length_c   1.000
_cell.angle_alpha   90.00
_cell.angle_beta   90.00
_cell.angle_gamma   90.00
#
_symmetry.space_group_name_H-M   'P 1'
#
loop_
_entity.id
_entity.type
_entity.pdbx_description
1 polymer ?
#
loop_
_entity_poly.entity_id
_entity_poly.type
_entity_poly.pdbx_seq_one_letter_code
_entity_poly.pdbx_strand_id
1 'polypeptide(L)'
;MTNSTSARALKFFWGSISVFIVATVLCGCTIRKTEAPESFAIEEKRLPDMIDNAQDSNALSDWYLSRARQRVRTNNPHPDYGGALKDFTASLNLNPTREDGGDIRDWIAVLSKLAKLEKSSIHLKSQYEKARQENLSLKINIERLEKQEEELRKSIEDLQSLELQMEQRRQQLR
;
A
#
# COMPACT_ATOMS: atom_id res chain seq x y z
N MET A 1 63.03 4.12 -1.17
CA MET A 1 62.26 3.06 -0.47
C MET A 1 61.22 3.72 0.40
N THR A 2 60.09 3.05 0.66
CA THR A 2 58.88 3.49 1.41
C THR A 2 57.86 4.29 0.60
N ASN A 3 56.91 3.59 -0.04
CA ASN A 3 55.60 4.14 -0.45
C ASN A 3 54.54 3.07 -0.80
N SER A 4 54.73 1.79 -0.39
CA SER A 4 53.80 0.70 -0.76
C SER A 4 52.93 0.16 0.37
N THR A 5 53.12 0.62 1.61
CA THR A 5 52.42 0.06 2.78
C THR A 5 51.10 0.77 3.12
N SER A 6 50.94 2.06 2.78
CA SER A 6 49.72 2.83 3.14
C SER A 6 48.49 2.46 2.29
N ALA A 7 48.69 2.12 1.01
CA ALA A 7 47.58 1.82 0.09
C ALA A 7 46.86 0.48 0.37
N ARG A 8 47.51 -0.45 1.09
CA ARG A 8 46.91 -1.74 1.47
C ARG A 8 46.01 -1.64 2.69
N ALA A 9 46.30 -0.72 3.62
CA ALA A 9 45.49 -0.51 4.82
C ALA A 9 44.12 0.11 4.51
N LEU A 10 44.05 1.02 3.54
CA LEU A 10 42.80 1.70 3.19
C LEU A 10 41.76 0.78 2.53
N LYS A 11 42.21 -0.23 1.76
CA LYS A 11 41.33 -1.21 1.09
C LYS A 11 40.70 -2.19 2.07
N PHE A 12 41.36 -2.51 3.17
CA PHE A 12 40.80 -3.36 4.22
C PHE A 12 39.73 -2.65 5.06
N PHE A 13 39.86 -1.33 5.25
CA PHE A 13 38.92 -0.56 6.06
C PHE A 13 37.54 -0.40 5.39
N TRP A 14 37.50 -0.22 4.06
CA TRP A 14 36.24 -0.09 3.31
C TRP A 14 35.50 -1.42 3.10
N GLY A 15 36.23 -2.55 3.05
CA GLY A 15 35.63 -3.88 2.95
C GLY A 15 34.91 -4.32 4.24
N SER A 16 35.35 -3.84 5.40
CA SER A 16 34.73 -4.18 6.69
C SER A 16 33.45 -3.39 6.96
N ILE A 17 33.38 -2.14 6.53
CA ILE A 17 32.20 -1.27 6.70
C ILE A 17 31.02 -1.76 5.84
N SER A 18 31.28 -2.27 4.62
CA SER A 18 30.21 -2.78 3.75
C SER A 18 29.55 -4.05 4.31
N VAL A 19 30.32 -4.92 4.97
CA VAL A 19 29.79 -6.14 5.61
C VAL A 19 28.91 -5.81 6.83
N PHE A 20 29.29 -4.80 7.62
CA PHE A 20 28.48 -4.34 8.76
C PHE A 20 27.15 -3.71 8.32
N ILE A 21 27.13 -2.92 7.23
CA ILE A 21 25.90 -2.32 6.72
C ILE A 21 24.95 -3.43 6.20
N VAL A 22 25.44 -4.41 5.46
CA VAL A 22 24.62 -5.54 4.97
C VAL A 22 24.10 -6.41 6.14
N ALA A 23 24.90 -6.64 7.18
CA ALA A 23 24.46 -7.39 8.36
C ALA A 23 23.37 -6.66 9.17
N THR A 24 23.46 -5.32 9.29
CA THR A 24 22.41 -4.53 9.97
C THR A 24 21.12 -4.43 9.16
N VAL A 25 21.21 -4.41 7.82
CA VAL A 25 20.01 -4.43 6.93
C VAL A 25 19.34 -5.81 6.92
N LEU A 26 20.08 -6.91 7.08
CA LEU A 26 19.51 -8.26 7.19
C LEU A 26 18.93 -8.57 8.58
N CYS A 27 19.31 -7.81 9.62
CA CYS A 27 18.78 -7.99 10.98
C CYS A 27 17.58 -7.06 11.28
N GLY A 28 17.29 -6.09 10.41
CA GLY A 28 16.12 -5.23 10.51
C GLY A 28 14.85 -5.92 10.01
N CYS A 29 13.89 -6.12 10.92
CA CYS A 29 12.48 -6.43 10.62
C CYS A 29 12.13 -7.87 10.24
N THR A 30 12.59 -8.87 10.99
CA THR A 30 11.66 -9.99 11.25
C THR A 30 10.67 -9.54 12.32
N ILE A 31 9.65 -8.78 11.90
CA ILE A 31 8.42 -8.66 12.68
C ILE A 31 7.88 -10.09 12.74
N ARG A 32 8.23 -10.81 13.82
CA ARG A 32 7.63 -12.11 14.10
C ARG A 32 6.13 -11.88 14.08
N LYS A 33 5.42 -12.61 13.21
CA LYS A 33 3.97 -12.80 13.35
C LYS A 33 3.77 -13.35 14.76
N THR A 34 3.42 -12.49 15.68
CA THR A 34 3.02 -12.92 17.02
C THR A 34 1.69 -13.60 16.80
N GLU A 35 1.66 -14.91 17.04
CA GLU A 35 0.41 -15.66 17.09
C GLU A 35 -0.51 -14.94 18.08
N ALA A 36 -1.81 -14.87 17.74
CA ALA A 36 -2.78 -14.27 18.64
C ALA A 36 -2.64 -14.93 20.03
N PRO A 37 -2.70 -14.16 21.13
CA PRO A 37 -2.66 -14.75 22.47
C PRO A 37 -3.69 -15.87 22.57
N GLU A 38 -3.38 -16.97 23.24
CA GLU A 38 -4.28 -18.13 23.35
C GLU A 38 -5.69 -17.74 23.83
N SER A 39 -5.76 -16.80 24.77
CA SER A 39 -7.02 -16.21 25.26
C SER A 39 -7.89 -15.55 24.17
N PHE A 40 -7.27 -14.98 23.12
CA PHE A 40 -7.98 -14.41 21.98
C PHE A 40 -8.61 -15.51 21.13
N ALA A 41 -7.85 -16.55 20.77
CA ALA A 41 -8.33 -17.65 19.94
C ALA A 41 -9.48 -18.44 20.62
N ILE A 42 -9.43 -18.54 21.96
CA ILE A 42 -10.52 -19.15 22.75
C ILE A 42 -11.78 -18.29 22.66
N GLU A 43 -11.69 -16.99 22.91
CA GLU A 43 -12.85 -16.09 22.86
C GLU A 43 -13.42 -15.94 21.44
N GLU A 44 -12.57 -15.93 20.43
CA GLU A 44 -12.99 -15.87 19.03
C GLU A 44 -13.87 -17.05 18.63
N LYS A 45 -13.60 -18.24 19.17
CA LYS A 45 -14.44 -19.43 18.98
C LYS A 45 -15.68 -19.43 19.87
N ARG A 46 -15.58 -18.94 21.11
CA ARG A 46 -16.65 -19.02 22.11
C ARG A 46 -17.78 -18.01 21.88
N LEU A 47 -17.45 -16.77 21.53
CA LEU A 47 -18.40 -15.67 21.46
C LEU A 47 -19.49 -15.83 20.37
N PRO A 48 -19.21 -16.37 19.17
CA PRO A 48 -20.26 -16.68 18.20
C PRO A 48 -21.34 -17.61 18.76
N ASP A 49 -20.93 -18.73 19.38
CA ASP A 49 -21.87 -19.69 19.97
C ASP A 49 -22.71 -19.05 21.08
N MET A 50 -22.11 -18.18 21.90
CA MET A 50 -22.85 -17.46 22.95
C MET A 50 -23.89 -16.50 22.38
N ILE A 51 -23.56 -15.81 21.28
CA ILE A 51 -24.47 -14.89 20.59
C ILE A 51 -25.63 -15.66 19.95
N ASP A 52 -25.34 -16.77 19.28
CA ASP A 52 -26.35 -17.56 18.57
C ASP A 52 -27.36 -18.24 19.52
N ASN A 53 -26.92 -18.58 20.74
CA ASN A 53 -27.75 -19.24 21.75
C ASN A 53 -28.35 -18.28 22.79
N ALA A 54 -28.07 -16.98 22.72
CA ALA A 54 -28.57 -16.03 23.72
C ALA A 54 -30.08 -15.82 23.58
N GLN A 55 -30.81 -16.05 24.68
CA GLN A 55 -32.25 -15.78 24.76
C GLN A 55 -32.56 -14.42 25.41
N ASP A 56 -31.68 -13.96 26.31
CA ASP A 56 -31.81 -12.69 27.00
C ASP A 56 -31.16 -11.54 26.22
N SER A 57 -31.88 -10.44 26.06
CA SER A 57 -31.44 -9.29 25.27
C SER A 57 -30.26 -8.54 25.92
N ASN A 58 -30.21 -8.50 27.26
CA ASN A 58 -29.11 -7.87 27.97
C ASN A 58 -27.83 -8.71 27.85
N ALA A 59 -27.93 -10.02 28.07
CA ALA A 59 -26.81 -10.95 27.86
C ALA A 59 -26.31 -10.90 26.41
N LEU A 60 -27.21 -10.88 25.42
CA LEU A 60 -26.86 -10.72 24.01
C LEU A 60 -26.13 -9.39 23.75
N SER A 61 -26.61 -8.28 24.34
CA SER A 61 -25.95 -6.97 24.26
C SER A 61 -24.52 -7.03 24.80
N ASP A 62 -24.29 -7.74 25.91
CA ASP A 62 -22.97 -7.90 26.52
C ASP A 62 -22.04 -8.82 25.75
N TRP A 63 -22.57 -9.85 25.08
CA TRP A 63 -21.79 -10.70 24.18
C TRP A 63 -21.34 -9.94 22.93
N TYR A 64 -22.22 -9.14 22.33
CA TYR A 64 -21.83 -8.25 21.24
C TYR A 64 -20.73 -7.28 21.68
N LEU A 65 -20.87 -6.66 22.85
CA LEU A 65 -19.86 -5.75 23.37
C LEU A 65 -18.51 -6.45 23.60
N SER A 66 -18.53 -7.65 24.19
CA SER A 66 -17.33 -8.45 24.43
C SER A 66 -16.62 -8.78 23.10
N ARG A 67 -17.38 -9.18 22.07
CA ARG A 67 -16.84 -9.46 20.74
C ARG A 67 -16.29 -8.21 20.06
N ALA A 68 -16.99 -7.08 20.16
CA ALA A 68 -16.53 -5.79 19.65
C ALA A 68 -15.18 -5.39 20.26
N ARG A 69 -15.07 -5.51 21.59
CA ARG A 69 -13.83 -5.24 22.34
C ARG A 69 -12.69 -6.13 21.87
N GLN A 70 -12.92 -7.44 21.72
CA GLN A 70 -11.90 -8.37 21.19
C GLN A 70 -11.40 -7.93 19.81
N ARG A 71 -12.31 -7.59 18.89
CA ARG A 71 -11.97 -7.18 17.52
C ARG A 71 -11.06 -5.95 17.46
N VAL A 72 -11.19 -5.01 18.39
CA VAL A 72 -10.38 -3.76 18.42
C VAL A 72 -9.12 -3.84 19.29
N ARG A 73 -8.84 -4.97 19.96
CA ARG A 73 -7.67 -5.06 20.85
C ARG A 73 -6.37 -4.86 20.08
N THR A 74 -5.43 -4.17 20.72
CA THR A 74 -4.09 -3.89 20.16
C THR A 74 -3.25 -5.15 19.91
N ASN A 75 -3.56 -6.25 20.58
CA ASN A 75 -2.90 -7.55 20.40
C ASN A 75 -3.65 -8.50 19.45
N ASN A 76 -4.73 -8.03 18.81
CA ASN A 76 -5.37 -8.78 17.73
C ASN A 76 -4.49 -8.66 16.47
N PRO A 77 -3.93 -9.76 15.93
CA PRO A 77 -3.11 -9.71 14.72
C PRO A 77 -3.90 -9.30 13.47
N HIS A 78 -5.23 -9.46 13.51
CA HIS A 78 -6.14 -9.14 12.42
C HIS A 78 -7.34 -8.31 12.95
N PRO A 79 -7.12 -7.03 13.30
CA PRO A 79 -8.21 -6.16 13.77
C PRO A 79 -9.32 -6.04 12.72
N ASP A 80 -10.54 -6.40 13.10
CA ASP A 80 -11.75 -6.23 12.27
C ASP A 80 -12.56 -5.04 12.79
N TYR A 81 -12.15 -3.84 12.41
CA TYR A 81 -12.81 -2.59 12.83
C TYR A 81 -14.24 -2.48 12.28
N GLY A 82 -14.51 -3.06 11.11
CA GLY A 82 -15.84 -3.08 10.51
C GLY A 82 -16.80 -3.98 11.28
N GLY A 83 -16.36 -5.18 11.66
CA GLY A 83 -17.09 -6.08 12.53
C GLY A 83 -17.28 -5.50 13.93
N ALA A 84 -16.25 -4.85 14.50
CA ALA A 84 -16.35 -4.18 15.78
C ALA A 84 -17.42 -3.08 15.79
N LEU A 85 -17.46 -2.25 14.74
CA LEU A 85 -18.47 -1.20 14.59
C LEU A 85 -19.89 -1.79 14.60
N LYS A 86 -20.11 -2.89 13.86
CA LYS A 86 -21.40 -3.59 13.84
C LYS A 86 -21.79 -4.10 15.22
N ASP A 87 -20.85 -4.73 15.93
CA ASP A 87 -21.10 -5.30 17.25
C ASP A 87 -21.35 -4.23 18.32
N PHE A 88 -20.57 -3.14 18.35
CA PHE A 88 -20.83 -2.01 19.26
C PHE A 88 -22.21 -1.39 19.01
N THR A 89 -22.57 -1.23 17.73
CA THR A 89 -23.88 -0.70 17.33
C THR A 89 -25.01 -1.64 17.76
N ALA A 90 -24.85 -2.95 17.53
CA ALA A 90 -25.83 -3.97 17.93
C ALA A 90 -26.02 -4.00 19.46
N SER A 91 -24.92 -3.96 20.22
CA SER A 91 -24.95 -3.90 21.68
C SER A 91 -25.75 -2.69 22.17
N LEU A 92 -25.45 -1.49 21.67
CA LEU A 92 -26.13 -0.26 22.06
C LEU A 92 -27.61 -0.25 21.65
N ASN A 93 -27.96 -0.83 20.50
CA ASN A 93 -29.35 -0.93 20.07
C ASN A 93 -30.18 -1.87 20.96
N LEU A 94 -29.59 -2.95 21.45
CA LEU A 94 -30.24 -3.90 22.35
C LEU A 94 -30.40 -3.35 23.77
N ASN A 95 -29.42 -2.58 24.25
CA ASN A 95 -29.48 -1.94 25.56
C ASN A 95 -29.03 -0.47 25.50
N PRO A 96 -29.93 0.47 25.14
CA PRO A 96 -29.58 1.87 24.95
C PRO A 96 -29.25 2.64 26.24
N THR A 97 -29.75 2.14 27.38
CA THR A 97 -29.60 2.79 28.70
C THR A 97 -28.50 2.16 29.55
N ARG A 98 -27.64 1.33 28.94
CA ARG A 98 -26.49 0.73 29.62
C ARG A 98 -25.54 1.79 30.19
N GLU A 99 -24.99 1.50 31.37
CA GLU A 99 -24.12 2.42 32.12
C GLU A 99 -22.89 2.86 31.31
N ASP A 100 -22.30 1.94 30.54
CA ASP A 100 -21.15 2.19 29.65
C ASP A 100 -21.55 2.65 28.23
N GLY A 101 -22.80 3.11 28.04
CA GLY A 101 -23.29 3.58 26.74
C GLY A 101 -22.58 4.84 26.21
N GLY A 102 -21.96 5.63 27.10
CA GLY A 102 -21.07 6.73 26.72
C GLY A 102 -19.86 6.22 25.94
N ASP A 103 -19.06 5.35 26.56
CA ASP A 103 -17.85 4.76 25.98
C ASP A 103 -18.15 4.04 24.65
N ILE A 104 -19.27 3.32 24.56
CA ILE A 104 -19.68 2.62 23.33
C ILE A 104 -19.95 3.60 22.20
N ARG A 105 -20.59 4.74 22.47
CA ARG A 105 -20.83 5.78 21.46
C ARG A 105 -19.52 6.40 20.98
N ASP A 106 -18.55 6.61 21.86
CA ASP A 106 -17.23 7.11 21.49
C ASP A 106 -16.50 6.12 20.57
N TRP A 107 -16.54 4.83 20.89
CA TRP A 107 -16.01 3.77 20.01
C TRP A 107 -16.70 3.77 18.64
N ILE A 108 -18.03 3.84 18.59
CA ILE A 108 -18.79 3.92 17.33
C ILE A 108 -18.35 5.15 16.51
N ALA A 109 -18.14 6.30 17.15
CA ALA A 109 -17.72 7.52 16.48
C ALA A 109 -16.32 7.38 15.86
N VAL A 110 -15.36 6.80 16.60
CA VAL A 110 -14.00 6.55 16.12
C VAL A 110 -14.00 5.53 14.98
N LEU A 111 -14.67 4.39 15.17
CA LEU A 111 -14.72 3.32 14.16
C LEU A 111 -15.44 3.76 12.89
N SER A 112 -16.48 4.59 13.00
CA SER A 112 -17.17 5.18 11.83
C SER A 112 -16.26 6.11 11.03
N LYS A 113 -15.41 6.90 11.70
CA LYS A 113 -14.40 7.73 11.03
C LYS A 113 -13.35 6.86 10.33
N LEU A 114 -12.88 5.80 10.99
CA LEU A 114 -11.93 4.83 10.41
C LEU A 114 -12.50 4.17 9.14
N ALA A 115 -13.76 3.70 9.19
CA ALA A 115 -14.42 3.11 8.03
C ALA A 115 -14.54 4.09 6.84
N LYS A 116 -14.81 5.38 7.12
CA LYS A 116 -14.82 6.42 6.08
C LYS A 116 -13.43 6.62 5.48
N LEU A 117 -12.40 6.71 6.33
CA LEU A 117 -11.01 6.89 5.89
C LEU A 117 -10.52 5.70 5.04
N GLU A 118 -10.84 4.47 5.44
CA GLU A 118 -10.52 3.27 4.68
C GLU A 118 -11.14 3.30 3.28
N LYS A 119 -12.44 3.64 3.19
CA LYS A 119 -13.14 3.78 1.91
C LYS A 119 -12.48 4.85 1.02
N SER A 120 -12.14 6.00 1.59
CA SER A 120 -11.43 7.07 0.87
C SER A 120 -10.04 6.63 0.40
N SER A 121 -9.31 5.88 1.22
CA SER A 121 -7.98 5.34 0.88
C SER A 121 -8.04 4.35 -0.28
N ILE A 122 -8.99 3.42 -0.26
CA ILE A 122 -9.23 2.47 -1.35
C ILE A 122 -9.57 3.21 -2.64
N HIS A 123 -10.44 4.21 -2.56
CA HIS A 123 -10.82 5.02 -3.71
C HIS A 123 -9.63 5.78 -4.30
N LEU A 124 -8.84 6.43 -3.45
CA LEU A 124 -7.65 7.18 -3.86
C LEU A 124 -6.60 6.27 -4.50
N LYS A 125 -6.38 5.08 -3.93
CA LYS A 125 -5.47 4.08 -4.50
C LYS A 125 -5.93 3.64 -5.90
N SER A 126 -7.22 3.43 -6.09
CA SER A 126 -7.78 3.10 -7.41
C SER A 126 -7.55 4.23 -8.43
N GLN A 127 -7.75 5.49 -8.04
CA GLN A 127 -7.46 6.64 -8.91
C GLN A 127 -5.97 6.73 -9.26
N TYR A 128 -5.09 6.52 -8.28
CA TYR A 128 -3.65 6.53 -8.48
C TYR A 128 -3.20 5.49 -9.50
N GLU A 129 -3.69 4.25 -9.40
CA GLU A 129 -3.33 3.19 -10.36
C GLU A 129 -3.84 3.49 -11.77
N LYS A 130 -5.04 4.09 -11.91
CA LYS A 130 -5.54 4.54 -13.22
C LYS A 130 -4.66 5.62 -13.83
N ALA A 131 -4.36 6.68 -13.07
CA ALA A 131 -3.49 7.76 -13.52
C ALA A 131 -2.08 7.25 -13.85
N ARG A 132 -1.59 6.25 -13.11
CA ARG A 132 -0.31 5.58 -13.41
C ARG A 132 -0.36 4.84 -14.75
N GLN A 133 -1.43 4.11 -15.03
CA GLN A 133 -1.61 3.41 -16.32
C GLN A 133 -1.71 4.39 -17.48
N GLU A 134 -2.46 5.47 -17.33
CA GLU A 134 -2.57 6.54 -18.32
C GLU A 134 -1.21 7.21 -18.58
N ASN A 135 -0.42 7.49 -17.55
CA ASN A 135 0.93 8.03 -17.73
C ASN A 135 1.85 7.05 -18.49
N LEU A 136 1.73 5.74 -18.24
CA LEU A 136 2.50 4.74 -18.98
C LEU A 136 2.10 4.68 -20.46
N SER A 137 0.80 4.73 -20.77
CA SER A 137 0.32 4.73 -22.15
C SER A 137 0.71 6.01 -22.89
N LEU A 138 0.62 7.17 -22.22
CA LEU A 138 1.09 8.44 -22.76
C LEU A 138 2.59 8.41 -23.05
N LYS A 139 3.39 7.81 -22.17
CA LYS A 139 4.83 7.66 -22.39
C LYS A 139 5.14 6.85 -23.65
N ILE A 140 4.45 5.72 -23.84
CA ILE A 140 4.60 4.90 -25.05
C ILE A 140 4.17 5.68 -26.30
N ASN A 141 3.10 6.47 -26.21
CA ASN A 141 2.66 7.31 -27.33
C ASN A 141 3.68 8.40 -27.67
N ILE A 142 4.32 9.02 -26.67
CA ILE A 142 5.40 9.98 -26.88
C ILE A 142 6.56 9.31 -27.62
N GLU A 143 7.04 8.17 -27.15
CA GLU A 143 8.14 7.42 -27.80
C GLU A 143 7.80 7.05 -29.26
N ARG A 144 6.54 6.69 -29.53
CA ARG A 144 6.07 6.42 -30.90
C ARG A 144 6.08 7.67 -31.77
N LEU A 145 5.61 8.81 -31.25
CA LEU A 145 5.57 10.07 -31.98
C LEU A 145 7.00 10.58 -32.27
N GLU A 146 7.92 10.46 -31.31
CA GLU A 146 9.33 10.81 -31.51
C GLU A 146 9.95 9.98 -32.64
N LYS A 147 9.63 8.68 -32.71
CA LYS A 147 10.08 7.83 -33.82
C LYS A 147 9.50 8.26 -35.17
N GLN A 148 8.21 8.61 -35.22
CA GLN A 148 7.57 9.09 -36.44
C GLN A 148 8.16 10.44 -36.90
N GLU A 149 8.46 11.34 -35.97
CA GLU A 149 9.13 12.60 -36.28
C GLU A 149 10.50 12.37 -36.91
N GLU A 150 11.29 11.46 -36.34
CA GLU A 150 12.62 11.12 -36.85
C GLU A 150 12.56 10.51 -38.27
N GLU A 151 11.59 9.62 -38.53
CA GLU A 151 11.35 9.06 -39.87
C GLU A 151 10.97 10.14 -40.89
N LEU A 152 10.11 11.10 -40.50
CA LEU A 152 9.73 12.21 -41.36
C LEU A 152 10.90 13.16 -41.65
N ARG A 153 11.74 13.45 -40.64
CA ARG A 153 12.96 14.26 -40.83
C ARG A 153 13.88 13.66 -41.88
N LYS A 154 14.16 12.36 -41.80
CA LYS A 154 14.97 11.64 -42.79
C LYS A 154 14.35 11.71 -44.19
N SER A 155 13.04 11.50 -44.31
CA SER A 155 12.37 11.60 -45.60
C SER A 155 12.44 13.02 -46.20
N ILE A 156 12.41 14.07 -45.38
CA ILE A 156 12.59 15.45 -45.85
C ILE A 156 14.01 15.66 -46.37
N GLU A 157 15.03 15.19 -45.65
CA GLU A 157 16.44 15.28 -46.06
C GLU A 157 16.68 14.53 -47.39
N ASP A 158 16.13 13.32 -47.52
CA ASP A 158 16.22 12.53 -48.75
C ASP A 158 15.59 13.27 -49.94
N LEU A 159 14.40 13.85 -49.76
CA LEU A 159 13.72 14.63 -50.79
C LEU A 159 14.51 15.89 -51.18
N GLN A 160 15.08 16.61 -50.21
CA GLN A 160 15.94 17.77 -50.47
C GLN A 160 17.19 17.38 -51.26
N SER A 161 17.81 16.25 -50.93
CA SER A 161 18.98 15.74 -51.65
C SER A 161 18.64 15.36 -53.10
N LEU A 162 17.47 14.77 -53.33
CA LEU A 162 16.98 14.40 -54.66
C LEU A 162 16.69 15.63 -55.51
N GLU A 163 16.05 16.65 -54.94
CA GLU A 163 15.78 17.92 -55.62
C GLU A 163 17.09 18.58 -56.07
N LEU A 164 18.10 18.61 -55.19
CA LEU A 164 19.43 19.13 -55.52
C LEU A 164 20.08 18.37 -56.69
N GLN A 165 20.02 17.03 -56.68
CA GLN A 165 20.56 16.21 -57.77
C GLN A 165 19.84 16.46 -59.09
N MET A 166 18.51 16.60 -59.06
CA MET A 166 17.72 16.91 -60.25
C MET A 166 18.09 18.29 -60.82
N GLU A 167 18.27 19.29 -59.97
CA GLU A 167 18.65 20.63 -60.42
C GLU A 167 20.06 20.65 -61.01
N GLN A 168 21.02 19.95 -60.39
CA GLN A 168 22.36 19.77 -60.96
C GLN A 168 22.31 19.09 -62.34
N ARG A 169 21.51 18.02 -62.49
CA ARG A 169 21.32 17.36 -63.79
C ARG A 169 20.70 18.28 -64.84
N ARG A 170 19.73 19.13 -64.47
CA ARG A 170 19.14 20.11 -65.39
C ARG A 170 20.15 21.12 -65.89
N GLN A 171 21.06 21.57 -65.02
CA GLN A 171 22.13 22.49 -65.40
C GLN A 171 23.15 21.86 -66.34
N GLN A 172 23.46 20.57 -66.18
CA GLN A 172 24.36 19.84 -67.07
C GLN A 172 23.79 19.59 -68.49
N LEU A 173 22.46 19.64 -68.64
CA LEU A 173 21.76 19.42 -69.89
C LEU A 173 21.49 20.71 -70.68
N ARG A 174 21.88 21.87 -70.14
CA ARG A 174 21.81 23.18 -70.80
C ARG A 174 23.17 23.55 -71.38
#